data_AF-A0A7X0E5S3-F1
#
_entry.id   AF-A0A7X0E5S3-F1
#
_cell.length_a   1.000
_cell.length_b   1.000
_cell.length_c   1.000
_cell.angle_alpha   90.00
_cell.angle_beta   90.00
_cell.angle_gamma   90.00
#
_symmetry.space_group_name_H-M   'P 1'
#
loop_
_entity.id
_entity.type
_entity.pdbx_description
1 polymer ?
#
loop_
_entity_poly.entity_id
_entity_poly.type
_entity_poly.pdbx_seq_one_letter_code
_entity_poly.pdbx_strand_id
1 'polypeptide(L)'
;MAMFSVRAALVSARSAALLILIGWLAFSPAIALVVTAGPTTVARPVKIEAVDQYLTWRGGVVFKKMSSAHISGSIVDGGLPGTKEVWTTRRGLYWEREDLDSIQTAVAVAESGGWKTNLSGQAITLSNSELTTMRRESALLFAGIFVGEMHAGVSARPDEFYDKTLWHIFRVSFGDEDTFDFFIQPSSGQLGAIRMTEDGRSRIVVYSDWKMIQGVQQPFAQKVKSGNEASQTDLHASHVVLNAAFPIELLNRPKDLATKTFSSPSNSSGWIDFKFVDSKRIFIPARVNGREAMLLLDSGAETTVVGHEVADAAGIRCSGEIGMEGAGGSDNAALCKGISIQLGNARINGIVATKLDLDAIGRTVGVPIAAILGQEAFNAFVVDIDFEKRRIAFLAPDSFKVPIGAQRVVLKPIAGNRVLDISVEGKSPIPVFFDLGNGSPLDLFPSYWKPQHLLSNRPHTDSETGGAGGKKPVVVATLRTVSLANFTFHDVPTNFTAEAATTENSLRVKGNLGIPIFSRFHLMTNYAADELYLFPNSKDFSNPFKSPKH
;
A
#
# COMPACT_ATOMS: atom_id res chain seq x y z
N MET A 1 15.32 -17.47 6.01
CA MET A 1 15.12 -17.47 4.53
C MET A 1 15.58 -16.11 3.97
N ALA A 2 15.21 -15.75 2.74
CA ALA A 2 15.05 -14.35 2.35
C ALA A 2 13.65 -14.14 1.75
N MET A 3 13.05 -12.96 1.92
CA MET A 3 11.82 -12.51 1.28
C MET A 3 12.08 -11.16 0.60
N PHE A 4 11.77 -11.05 -0.68
CA PHE A 4 11.78 -9.77 -1.37
C PHE A 4 10.35 -9.29 -1.51
N SER A 5 10.06 -8.22 -0.78
CA SER A 5 8.93 -7.33 -0.98
C SER A 5 9.49 -5.94 -0.70
N VAL A 6 9.34 -5.06 -1.67
CA VAL A 6 9.93 -3.71 -1.68
C VAL A 6 8.82 -2.72 -1.95
N ARG A 7 8.74 -1.68 -1.12
CA ARG A 7 7.75 -0.63 -1.22
C ARG A 7 8.42 0.72 -1.09
N ALA A 8 8.29 1.55 -2.12
CA ALA A 8 8.59 2.98 -2.01
C ALA A 8 7.64 3.62 -0.98
N ALA A 9 8.19 4.32 0.00
CA ALA A 9 7.45 4.95 1.09
C ALA A 9 7.23 6.45 0.83
N LEU A 10 6.73 6.79 -0.37
CA LEU A 10 6.10 8.09 -0.57
C LEU A 10 4.86 8.16 0.35
N VAL A 11 4.93 9.02 1.37
CA VAL A 11 3.88 9.15 2.40
C VAL A 11 2.77 10.08 1.92
N SER A 12 3.13 11.00 1.03
CA SER A 12 2.22 11.90 0.34
C SER A 12 1.17 11.13 -0.49
N ALA A 13 1.60 10.08 -1.20
CA ALA A 13 0.78 9.18 -2.02
C ALA A 13 -0.19 8.26 -1.22
N ARG A 14 -0.27 8.45 0.11
CA ARG A 14 -1.30 7.89 0.99
C ARG A 14 -2.00 8.96 1.85
N SER A 15 -1.96 10.23 1.45
CA SER A 15 -2.36 11.35 2.32
C SER A 15 -3.28 12.37 1.63
N ALA A 16 -4.58 12.09 1.64
CA ALA A 16 -5.64 13.01 1.20
C ALA A 16 -6.10 13.99 2.31
N ALA A 17 -5.15 14.46 3.13
CA ALA A 17 -5.42 14.99 4.47
C ALA A 17 -5.66 16.51 4.54
N LEU A 18 -6.93 16.96 4.57
CA LEU A 18 -7.32 18.38 4.59
C LEU A 18 -8.73 18.58 5.25
N LEU A 19 -8.91 19.23 6.43
CA LEU A 19 -9.83 20.36 6.91
C LEU A 19 -11.42 20.35 7.09
N ILE A 20 -11.96 20.71 8.29
CA ILE A 20 -13.27 20.23 8.88
C ILE A 20 -14.47 21.19 9.35
N LEU A 21 -15.77 20.75 9.28
CA LEU A 21 -16.98 20.77 10.23
C LEU A 21 -18.41 21.43 9.97
N ILE A 22 -19.52 20.71 10.27
CA ILE A 22 -21.01 21.01 10.09
C ILE A 22 -21.89 20.93 11.39
N GLY A 23 -23.19 21.32 11.41
CA GLY A 23 -24.22 21.18 12.49
C GLY A 23 -25.31 22.28 12.42
N TRP A 24 -26.57 22.23 12.92
CA TRP A 24 -27.39 21.33 13.76
C TRP A 24 -28.85 21.22 13.15
N LEU A 25 -30.05 21.03 13.77
CA LEU A 25 -30.64 21.01 15.14
C LEU A 25 -32.11 20.41 15.07
N ALA A 26 -32.85 20.38 16.21
CA ALA A 26 -34.34 20.36 16.38
C ALA A 26 -35.15 19.04 16.19
N PHE A 27 -36.30 18.74 16.85
CA PHE A 27 -36.94 19.18 18.14
C PHE A 27 -38.11 18.21 18.57
N SER A 28 -38.77 18.50 19.71
CA SER A 28 -40.16 18.13 20.16
C SER A 28 -40.42 16.84 20.99
N PRO A 29 -41.45 16.81 21.90
CA PRO A 29 -41.20 16.42 23.31
C PRO A 29 -42.21 15.49 24.04
N ALA A 30 -41.97 15.29 25.37
CA ALA A 30 -42.76 14.61 26.42
C ALA A 30 -42.69 13.05 26.43
N ILE A 31 -42.87 12.31 27.55
CA ILE A 31 -43.43 12.57 28.90
C ILE A 31 -42.41 12.18 30.01
N ALA A 32 -42.59 12.68 31.24
CA ALA A 32 -41.71 12.43 32.40
C ALA A 32 -42.11 11.24 33.29
N LEU A 33 -41.13 10.67 34.01
CA LEU A 33 -41.34 9.86 35.22
C LEU A 33 -40.25 10.20 36.25
N VAL A 34 -40.60 10.27 37.54
CA VAL A 34 -39.68 10.67 38.63
C VAL A 34 -39.09 9.44 39.32
N VAL A 35 -37.76 9.39 39.43
CA VAL A 35 -37.03 8.49 40.33
C VAL A 35 -35.92 9.29 41.02
N THR A 36 -35.90 9.27 42.36
CA THR A 36 -34.94 10.03 43.19
C THR A 36 -33.72 9.18 43.53
N ALA A 37 -32.53 9.51 43.00
CA ALA A 37 -31.31 8.73 43.22
C ALA A 37 -29.99 9.54 43.24
N GLY A 38 -29.77 10.30 44.33
CA GLY A 38 -28.45 10.80 44.74
C GLY A 38 -27.76 11.86 43.85
N PRO A 39 -26.63 12.43 44.31
CA PRO A 39 -25.81 13.37 43.54
C PRO A 39 -24.93 12.61 42.52
N THR A 40 -25.57 12.05 41.49
CA THR A 40 -24.84 11.52 40.32
C THR A 40 -24.45 12.66 39.40
N THR A 41 -23.16 12.99 39.36
CA THR A 41 -22.60 13.93 38.38
C THR A 41 -22.58 13.28 36.99
N VAL A 42 -23.70 13.37 36.28
CA VAL A 42 -23.85 12.84 34.91
C VAL A 42 -22.89 13.60 33.98
N ALA A 43 -21.73 13.00 33.70
CA ALA A 43 -20.65 13.62 32.96
C ALA A 43 -20.95 13.74 31.45
N ARG A 44 -21.72 14.76 31.07
CA ARG A 44 -21.92 15.25 29.71
C ARG A 44 -22.00 16.79 29.71
N PRO A 45 -21.39 17.51 28.74
CA PRO A 45 -20.39 17.04 27.79
C PRO A 45 -19.37 18.12 27.38
N VAL A 46 -18.46 18.55 28.27
CA VAL A 46 -17.39 19.55 27.98
C VAL A 46 -16.64 19.27 26.65
N LYS A 47 -16.47 17.99 26.31
CA LYS A 47 -15.82 17.58 25.06
C LYS A 47 -16.72 17.71 23.82
N ILE A 48 -18.04 17.65 23.91
CA ILE A 48 -18.92 17.99 22.75
C ILE A 48 -18.85 19.49 22.48
N GLU A 49 -18.82 20.33 23.53
CA GLU A 49 -18.66 21.78 23.39
C GLU A 49 -17.36 22.14 22.65
N ALA A 50 -16.26 21.42 22.88
CA ALA A 50 -15.01 21.60 22.13
C ALA A 50 -15.15 21.25 20.63
N VAL A 51 -16.03 20.32 20.25
CA VAL A 51 -16.37 20.06 18.84
C VAL A 51 -17.18 21.21 18.26
N ASP A 52 -18.13 21.79 19.00
CA ASP A 52 -18.90 22.99 18.59
C ASP A 52 -18.05 24.28 18.54
N GLN A 53 -17.01 24.40 19.37
CA GLN A 53 -16.01 25.46 19.30
C GLN A 53 -15.13 25.30 18.04
N TYR A 54 -14.62 24.10 17.79
CA TYR A 54 -13.84 23.77 16.59
C TYR A 54 -14.61 24.09 15.31
N LEU A 55 -15.87 23.67 15.28
CA LEU A 55 -16.89 24.07 14.31
C LEU A 55 -16.95 25.55 14.01
N THR A 56 -16.98 26.36 15.07
CA THR A 56 -17.18 27.79 15.00
C THR A 56 -15.90 28.46 14.51
N TRP A 57 -14.75 28.11 15.10
CA TRP A 57 -13.43 28.55 14.67
C TRP A 57 -13.15 28.23 13.19
N ARG A 58 -13.59 27.06 12.70
CA ARG A 58 -13.42 26.66 11.30
C ARG A 58 -14.16 27.54 10.29
N GLY A 59 -15.16 28.33 10.71
CA GLY A 59 -15.96 29.18 9.82
C GLY A 59 -17.47 29.06 10.03
N GLY A 60 -17.92 28.30 11.05
CA GLY A 60 -19.33 28.16 11.39
C GLY A 60 -20.16 27.74 10.17
N VAL A 61 -21.31 28.40 9.96
CA VAL A 61 -22.27 28.13 8.87
C VAL A 61 -21.64 28.18 7.46
N VAL A 62 -20.56 28.94 7.27
CA VAL A 62 -19.91 29.09 5.96
C VAL A 62 -19.10 27.85 5.59
N PHE A 63 -18.34 27.26 6.53
CA PHE A 63 -17.72 25.95 6.31
C PHE A 63 -18.79 24.94 5.88
N LYS A 64 -19.96 24.94 6.52
CA LYS A 64 -20.99 23.90 6.31
C LYS A 64 -21.56 23.85 4.88
N LYS A 65 -21.34 24.91 4.10
CA LYS A 65 -21.74 25.00 2.70
C LYS A 65 -20.58 24.78 1.74
N MET A 66 -19.36 24.58 2.25
CA MET A 66 -18.16 24.27 1.48
C MET A 66 -18.36 22.97 0.69
N SER A 67 -18.45 23.07 -0.63
CA SER A 67 -18.76 21.93 -1.52
C SER A 67 -17.51 21.27 -2.11
N SER A 68 -16.41 22.02 -2.22
CA SER A 68 -15.15 21.60 -2.84
C SER A 68 -13.96 22.44 -2.36
N ALA A 69 -12.76 21.93 -2.60
CA ALA A 69 -11.51 22.67 -2.52
C ALA A 69 -10.59 22.35 -3.71
N HIS A 70 -9.85 23.35 -4.14
CA HIS A 70 -8.64 23.25 -4.95
C HIS A 70 -7.48 23.83 -4.14
N ILE A 71 -6.41 23.07 -3.98
CA ILE A 71 -5.19 23.48 -3.28
C ILE A 71 -4.01 23.21 -4.20
N SER A 72 -3.09 24.16 -4.33
CA SER A 72 -1.78 23.93 -4.95
C SER A 72 -0.67 24.57 -4.14
N GLY A 73 0.53 23.99 -4.19
CA GLY A 73 1.63 24.37 -3.32
C GLY A 73 2.94 23.67 -3.63
N SER A 74 3.98 24.03 -2.88
CA SER A 74 5.21 23.26 -2.84
C SER A 74 5.11 22.12 -1.82
N ILE A 75 5.83 21.04 -2.11
CA ILE A 75 5.93 19.85 -1.26
C ILE A 75 7.39 19.42 -1.19
N VAL A 76 7.77 18.81 -0.06
CA VAL A 76 8.96 17.98 0.08
C VAL A 76 8.50 16.65 0.66
N ASP A 77 8.54 15.56 -0.12
CA ASP A 77 8.23 14.21 0.39
C ASP A 77 9.49 13.33 0.36
N GLY A 78 9.84 12.74 1.51
CA GLY A 78 11.08 11.96 1.66
C GLY A 78 12.39 12.73 1.46
N GLY A 79 12.33 14.05 1.26
CA GLY A 79 13.46 14.90 0.86
C GLY A 79 13.42 15.35 -0.61
N LEU A 80 12.50 14.85 -1.43
CA LEU A 80 12.32 15.29 -2.83
C LEU A 80 11.51 16.60 -2.88
N PRO A 81 12.08 17.74 -3.32
CA PRO A 81 11.32 18.96 -3.52
C PRO A 81 10.45 18.89 -4.79
N GLY A 82 9.27 19.49 -4.73
CA GLY A 82 8.33 19.47 -5.85
C GLY A 82 7.11 20.35 -5.67
N THR A 83 6.10 20.12 -6.50
CA THR A 83 4.77 20.75 -6.41
C THR A 83 3.68 19.71 -6.23
N LYS A 84 2.67 20.04 -5.42
CA LYS A 84 1.44 19.24 -5.23
C LYS A 84 0.22 20.05 -5.65
N GLU A 85 -0.73 19.39 -6.30
CA GLU A 85 -2.04 19.92 -6.64
C GLU A 85 -3.12 18.92 -6.20
N VAL A 86 -4.16 19.41 -5.52
CA VAL A 86 -5.29 18.59 -5.01
C VAL A 86 -6.60 19.26 -5.37
N TRP A 87 -7.52 18.48 -5.93
CA TRP A 87 -8.92 18.81 -6.16
C TRP A 87 -9.79 17.82 -5.38
N THR A 88 -10.80 18.29 -4.65
CA THR A 88 -11.62 17.42 -3.79
C THR A 88 -13.01 18.00 -3.53
N THR A 89 -14.00 17.12 -3.31
CA THR A 89 -15.42 17.50 -3.14
C THR A 89 -16.10 16.80 -1.99
N ARG A 90 -17.16 17.45 -1.47
CA ARG A 90 -18.03 16.95 -0.40
C ARG A 90 -18.77 15.65 -0.74
N ARG A 91 -18.75 15.23 -2.00
CA ARG A 91 -19.32 13.95 -2.49
C ARG A 91 -18.27 12.86 -2.69
N GLY A 92 -17.00 13.12 -2.37
CA GLY A 92 -15.93 12.13 -2.49
C GLY A 92 -15.33 11.98 -3.89
N LEU A 93 -15.62 12.90 -4.82
CA LEU A 93 -14.73 13.09 -5.98
C LEU A 93 -13.40 13.66 -5.49
N TYR A 94 -12.30 13.07 -5.92
CA TYR A 94 -10.94 13.45 -5.57
C TYR A 94 -10.04 13.38 -6.80
N TRP A 95 -9.08 14.28 -6.91
CA TRP A 95 -7.91 14.14 -7.76
C TRP A 95 -6.70 14.78 -7.10
N GLU A 96 -5.54 14.20 -7.32
CA GLU A 96 -4.27 14.71 -6.85
C GLU A 96 -3.18 14.42 -7.89
N ARG A 97 -2.21 15.32 -7.95
CA ARG A 97 -0.94 15.14 -8.65
C ARG A 97 0.21 15.68 -7.81
N GLU A 98 1.34 15.01 -7.90
CA GLU A 98 2.62 15.50 -7.39
C GLU A 98 3.68 15.40 -8.48
N ASP A 99 4.51 16.43 -8.55
CA ASP A 99 5.65 16.56 -9.45
C ASP A 99 6.90 16.77 -8.58
N LEU A 100 7.59 15.68 -8.21
CA LEU A 100 8.68 15.59 -7.21
C LEU A 100 10.05 15.39 -7.88
N ASP A 101 10.82 16.46 -8.10
CA ASP A 101 12.04 16.55 -8.94
C ASP A 101 11.84 15.92 -10.33
N SER A 102 11.88 14.60 -10.37
CA SER A 102 11.83 13.79 -11.56
C SER A 102 10.60 12.87 -11.60
N ILE A 103 9.98 12.50 -10.48
CA ILE A 103 8.80 11.62 -10.47
C ILE A 103 7.51 12.43 -10.58
N GLN A 104 6.56 11.92 -11.36
CA GLN A 104 5.18 12.37 -11.38
C GLN A 104 4.26 11.25 -10.90
N THR A 105 3.50 11.51 -9.84
CA THR A 105 2.41 10.65 -9.36
C THR A 105 1.09 11.37 -9.56
N ALA A 106 0.03 10.62 -9.85
CA ALA A 106 -1.34 11.15 -9.87
C ALA A 106 -2.33 10.09 -9.41
N VAL A 107 -3.43 10.52 -8.80
CA VAL A 107 -4.49 9.64 -8.30
C VAL A 107 -5.85 10.32 -8.42
N ALA A 108 -6.88 9.56 -8.77
CA ALA A 108 -8.26 10.05 -8.91
C ALA A 108 -9.26 9.09 -8.29
N VAL A 109 -10.29 9.65 -7.64
CA VAL A 109 -11.47 8.94 -7.13
C VAL A 109 -12.72 9.56 -7.77
N ALA A 110 -13.49 8.72 -8.45
CA ALA A 110 -14.82 9.01 -8.96
C ALA A 110 -15.88 8.32 -8.07
N GLU A 111 -17.17 8.51 -8.36
CA GLU A 111 -18.25 7.79 -7.65
C GLU A 111 -18.18 6.28 -7.87
N SER A 112 -17.83 5.83 -9.09
CA SER A 112 -17.80 4.42 -9.52
C SER A 112 -16.50 3.67 -9.25
N GLY A 113 -15.42 4.32 -8.84
CA GLY A 113 -14.10 3.73 -8.68
C GLY A 113 -12.97 4.75 -8.70
N GLY A 114 -11.76 4.36 -9.11
CA GLY A 114 -10.63 5.28 -9.19
C GLY A 114 -9.34 4.62 -9.70
N TRP A 115 -8.31 5.43 -9.91
CA TRP A 115 -7.01 5.00 -10.43
C TRP A 115 -5.86 5.79 -9.78
N LYS A 116 -4.66 5.21 -9.76
CA LYS A 116 -3.39 5.88 -9.41
C LYS A 116 -2.32 5.57 -10.46
N THR A 117 -1.29 6.40 -10.61
CA THR A 117 -0.07 6.01 -11.31
C THR A 117 0.96 5.42 -10.33
N ASN A 118 1.77 4.46 -10.80
CA ASN A 118 3.02 4.10 -10.10
C ASN A 118 4.17 5.04 -10.51
N LEU A 119 5.35 4.84 -9.94
CA LEU A 119 6.56 5.64 -10.22
C LEU A 119 6.94 5.64 -11.72
N SER A 120 6.63 4.55 -12.43
CA SER A 120 6.83 4.38 -13.87
C SER A 120 5.68 4.95 -14.73
N GLY A 121 4.73 5.67 -14.12
CA GLY A 121 3.60 6.29 -14.81
C GLY A 121 2.60 5.31 -15.44
N GLN A 122 2.55 4.05 -14.99
CA GLN A 122 1.50 3.11 -15.39
C GLN A 122 0.22 3.38 -14.58
N ALA A 123 -0.93 3.43 -15.24
CA ALA A 123 -2.21 3.64 -14.58
C ALA A 123 -2.74 2.32 -13.99
N ILE A 124 -2.86 2.26 -12.67
CA ILE A 124 -3.35 1.12 -11.88
C ILE A 124 -4.72 1.49 -11.29
N THR A 125 -5.64 0.52 -11.21
CA THR A 125 -6.96 0.72 -10.58
C THR A 125 -6.82 0.71 -9.06
N LEU A 126 -7.45 1.65 -8.35
CA LEU A 126 -7.43 1.67 -6.89
C LEU A 126 -8.21 0.49 -6.31
N SER A 127 -7.68 -0.13 -5.27
CA SER A 127 -8.40 -1.14 -4.49
C SER A 127 -9.59 -0.55 -3.72
N ASN A 128 -10.56 -1.39 -3.34
CA ASN A 128 -11.67 -0.97 -2.48
C ASN A 128 -11.20 -0.39 -1.14
N SER A 129 -10.07 -0.87 -0.59
CA SER A 129 -9.48 -0.32 0.63
C SER A 129 -8.78 1.02 0.42
N GLU A 130 -8.04 1.21 -0.68
CA GLU A 130 -7.48 2.52 -1.05
C GLU A 130 -8.60 3.54 -1.34
N LEU A 131 -9.65 3.17 -2.10
CA LEU A 131 -10.84 4.00 -2.32
C LEU A 131 -11.54 4.38 -1.02
N THR A 132 -11.59 3.46 -0.05
CA THR A 132 -12.20 3.71 1.27
C THR A 132 -11.34 4.65 2.11
N THR A 133 -10.03 4.43 2.20
CA THR A 133 -9.07 5.36 2.85
C THR A 133 -9.18 6.77 2.25
N MET A 134 -9.08 6.91 0.92
CA MET A 134 -9.12 8.22 0.26
C MET A 134 -10.47 8.94 0.42
N ARG A 135 -11.59 8.22 0.40
CA ARG A 135 -12.93 8.80 0.68
C ARG A 135 -13.11 9.17 2.15
N ARG A 136 -12.52 8.40 3.09
CA ARG A 136 -12.50 8.74 4.52
C ARG A 136 -11.68 10.00 4.77
N GLU A 137 -10.45 10.08 4.26
CA GLU A 137 -9.60 11.28 4.34
C GLU A 137 -10.25 12.49 3.67
N SER A 138 -10.87 12.32 2.49
CA SER A 138 -11.68 13.38 1.86
C SER A 138 -12.91 13.77 2.69
N ALA A 139 -13.46 12.88 3.51
CA ALA A 139 -14.49 13.22 4.49
C ALA A 139 -13.90 13.88 5.75
N LEU A 140 -12.59 13.75 6.02
CA LEU A 140 -11.84 14.60 6.95
C LEU A 140 -11.50 15.98 6.35
N LEU A 141 -11.99 16.27 5.13
CA LEU A 141 -12.33 17.62 4.68
C LEU A 141 -13.72 17.95 5.17
N PHE A 142 -14.74 17.67 4.38
CA PHE A 142 -16.06 18.29 4.56
C PHE A 142 -16.81 17.88 5.85
N ALA A 143 -16.26 16.92 6.59
CA ALA A 143 -16.50 16.59 7.99
C ALA A 143 -17.94 16.59 8.44
N GLY A 144 -18.77 16.04 7.58
CA GLY A 144 -20.00 15.44 8.03
C GLY A 144 -19.78 14.34 9.06
N ILE A 145 -18.58 13.76 9.16
CA ILE A 145 -18.20 12.77 10.17
C ILE A 145 -18.51 13.20 11.61
N PHE A 146 -18.38 14.49 11.95
CA PHE A 146 -18.73 15.02 13.28
C PHE A 146 -20.24 15.35 13.44
N VAL A 147 -21.04 15.20 12.38
CA VAL A 147 -22.51 15.29 12.37
C VAL A 147 -23.20 14.04 11.79
N GLY A 148 -22.51 12.91 11.76
CA GLY A 148 -23.08 11.60 11.39
C GLY A 148 -23.06 11.22 9.90
N GLU A 149 -22.47 12.02 9.00
CA GLU A 149 -22.21 11.54 7.63
C GLU A 149 -21.12 10.46 7.61
N MET A 150 -21.09 9.67 6.53
CA MET A 150 -20.27 8.45 6.40
C MET A 150 -20.53 7.42 7.51
N HIS A 151 -21.61 7.59 8.30
CA HIS A 151 -21.94 6.82 9.50
C HIS A 151 -20.79 6.73 10.53
N ALA A 152 -19.94 7.76 10.58
CA ALA A 152 -18.78 7.78 11.45
C ALA A 152 -19.16 7.86 12.94
N GLY A 153 -18.51 7.05 13.78
CA GLY A 153 -18.59 7.14 15.22
C GLY A 153 -17.56 8.11 15.77
N VAL A 154 -17.99 9.08 16.58
CA VAL A 154 -17.09 10.02 17.27
C VAL A 154 -17.06 9.71 18.76
N SER A 155 -15.86 9.61 19.32
CA SER A 155 -15.64 9.27 20.73
C SER A 155 -14.52 10.12 21.33
N ALA A 156 -14.79 10.75 22.47
CA ALA A 156 -13.75 11.42 23.24
C ALA A 156 -12.73 10.40 23.80
N ARG A 157 -11.48 10.82 23.89
CA ARG A 157 -10.37 10.06 24.50
C ARG A 157 -9.79 10.84 25.70
N PRO A 158 -8.83 10.30 26.46
CA PRO A 158 -8.03 11.08 27.39
C PRO A 158 -7.39 12.28 26.68
N ASP A 159 -7.11 13.34 27.42
CA ASP A 159 -6.41 14.50 26.86
C ASP A 159 -4.91 14.23 26.79
N GLU A 160 -4.27 14.66 25.71
CA GLU A 160 -2.86 14.37 25.43
C GLU A 160 -2.04 15.66 25.35
N PHE A 161 -0.80 15.60 25.84
CA PHE A 161 0.20 16.61 25.57
C PHE A 161 0.92 16.30 24.27
N TYR A 162 0.81 17.19 23.27
CA TYR A 162 1.58 17.14 22.03
C TYR A 162 2.29 18.48 21.83
N ASP A 163 3.60 18.42 21.59
CA ASP A 163 4.54 19.56 21.59
C ASP A 163 4.27 20.55 22.74
N LYS A 164 4.34 20.03 23.98
CA LYS A 164 4.12 20.74 25.26
C LYS A 164 2.74 21.40 25.43
N THR A 165 1.86 21.27 24.45
CA THR A 165 0.50 21.83 24.43
C THR A 165 -0.51 20.75 24.79
N LEU A 166 -1.53 21.07 25.60
CA LEU A 166 -2.62 20.16 25.96
C LEU A 166 -3.73 20.19 24.90
N TRP A 167 -4.16 19.02 24.45
CA TRP A 167 -5.18 18.85 23.40
C TRP A 167 -6.34 17.98 23.87
N HIS A 168 -7.57 18.38 23.54
CA HIS A 168 -8.72 17.49 23.59
C HIS A 168 -8.70 16.54 22.39
N ILE A 169 -8.73 15.24 22.68
CA ILE A 169 -8.61 14.18 21.67
C ILE A 169 -9.97 13.57 21.33
N PHE A 170 -10.32 13.61 20.04
CA PHE A 170 -11.54 13.04 19.49
C PHE A 170 -11.23 11.97 18.47
N ARG A 171 -11.49 10.71 18.81
CA ARG A 171 -11.36 9.58 17.91
C ARG A 171 -12.60 9.44 17.05
N VAL A 172 -12.41 9.59 15.75
CA VAL A 172 -13.35 9.18 14.71
C VAL A 172 -13.00 7.74 14.30
N SER A 173 -14.00 6.89 14.11
CA SER A 173 -13.87 5.58 13.46
C SER A 173 -15.08 5.26 12.59
N PHE A 174 -14.94 4.30 11.68
CA PHE A 174 -15.96 3.96 10.68
C PHE A 174 -16.51 2.53 10.85
N GLY A 175 -16.44 1.99 12.07
CA GLY A 175 -16.87 0.63 12.43
C GLY A 175 -15.78 -0.44 12.30
N ASP A 176 -14.59 -0.07 11.84
CA ASP A 176 -13.39 -0.92 11.71
C ASP A 176 -12.19 -0.37 12.50
N GLU A 177 -11.04 -1.02 12.35
CA GLU A 177 -9.78 -0.72 13.08
C GLU A 177 -9.13 0.62 12.69
N ASP A 178 -9.54 1.22 11.56
CA ASP A 178 -8.99 2.49 11.08
C ASP A 178 -9.54 3.65 11.93
N THR A 179 -8.65 4.44 12.53
CA THR A 179 -9.00 5.46 13.52
C THR A 179 -8.29 6.79 13.30
N PHE A 180 -9.00 7.90 13.52
CA PHE A 180 -8.53 9.24 13.24
C PHE A 180 -8.74 10.12 14.48
N ASP A 181 -7.64 10.39 15.20
CA ASP A 181 -7.63 11.17 16.44
C ASP A 181 -7.37 12.65 16.14
N PHE A 182 -8.38 13.49 16.38
CA PHE A 182 -8.32 14.94 16.21
C PHE A 182 -7.80 15.62 17.47
N PHE A 183 -6.76 16.44 17.32
CA PHE A 183 -6.14 17.24 18.38
C PHE A 183 -6.75 18.66 18.34
N ILE A 184 -7.73 18.90 19.20
CA ILE A 184 -8.48 20.17 19.28
C ILE A 184 -8.01 20.97 20.50
N GLN A 185 -7.66 22.24 20.32
CA GLN A 185 -7.21 23.12 21.39
C GLN A 185 -8.39 23.50 22.32
N PRO A 186 -8.34 23.21 23.63
CA PRO A 186 -9.47 23.37 24.56
C PRO A 186 -10.06 24.78 24.71
N SER A 187 -9.31 25.83 24.35
CA SER A 187 -9.68 27.24 24.55
C SER A 187 -10.13 27.98 23.30
N SER A 188 -9.92 27.39 22.11
CA SER A 188 -10.11 28.08 20.82
C SER A 188 -10.84 27.23 19.77
N GLY A 189 -10.93 25.90 19.99
CA GLY A 189 -11.36 24.96 18.96
C GLY A 189 -10.34 24.73 17.85
N GLN A 190 -9.14 25.31 17.89
CA GLN A 190 -8.15 25.16 16.82
C GLN A 190 -7.72 23.70 16.64
N LEU A 191 -7.68 23.22 15.39
CA LEU A 191 -7.02 21.96 15.04
C LEU A 191 -5.51 22.14 15.03
N GLY A 192 -4.80 21.38 15.87
CA GLY A 192 -3.35 21.26 15.81
C GLY A 192 -2.89 20.13 14.89
N ALA A 193 -3.53 18.96 15.00
CA ALA A 193 -3.13 17.76 14.29
C ALA A 193 -4.27 16.74 14.12
N ILE A 194 -4.08 15.80 13.19
CA ILE A 194 -4.83 14.53 13.14
C ILE A 194 -3.82 13.39 13.16
N ARG A 195 -3.91 12.50 14.15
CA ARG A 195 -3.20 11.21 14.15
C ARG A 195 -4.09 10.17 13.48
N MET A 196 -3.65 9.66 12.35
CA MET A 196 -4.36 8.66 11.55
C MET A 196 -3.68 7.31 11.77
N THR A 197 -4.45 6.31 12.20
CA THR A 197 -4.00 4.92 12.33
C THR A 197 -4.79 4.08 11.36
N GLU A 198 -4.12 3.54 10.34
CA GLU A 198 -4.74 2.78 9.26
C GLU A 198 -3.94 1.53 8.99
N ASP A 199 -4.62 0.40 8.78
CA ASP A 199 -3.98 -0.91 8.57
C ASP A 199 -2.92 -1.29 9.64
N GLY A 200 -3.11 -0.82 10.88
CA GLY A 200 -2.16 -1.04 11.99
C GLY A 200 -0.97 -0.08 12.04
N ARG A 201 -0.94 0.95 11.18
CA ARG A 201 0.17 1.91 11.04
C ARG A 201 -0.29 3.33 11.36
N SER A 202 0.46 4.02 12.22
CA SER A 202 0.13 5.39 12.65
C SER A 202 0.99 6.44 11.94
N ARG A 203 0.35 7.51 11.47
CA ARG A 203 0.98 8.79 11.05
C ARG A 203 0.30 9.95 11.77
N ILE A 204 0.95 11.10 11.87
CA ILE A 204 0.34 12.33 12.37
C ILE A 204 0.56 13.49 11.40
N VAL A 205 -0.54 14.10 10.96
CA VAL A 205 -0.53 15.31 10.13
C VAL A 205 -0.71 16.50 11.06
N VAL A 206 0.31 17.35 11.16
CA VAL A 206 0.31 18.59 11.95
C VAL A 206 0.00 19.77 11.02
N TYR A 207 -0.90 20.66 11.43
CA TYR A 207 -1.43 21.76 10.60
C TYR A 207 -1.06 23.13 11.16
N SER A 208 -0.50 24.01 10.33
CA SER A 208 -0.09 25.36 10.71
C SER A 208 -0.33 26.39 9.59
N ASP A 209 0.04 27.65 9.83
CA ASP A 209 -0.20 28.79 8.95
C ASP A 209 -1.69 28.93 8.53
N TRP A 210 -2.58 28.92 9.53
CA TRP A 210 -4.03 28.99 9.35
C TRP A 210 -4.51 30.39 8.93
N LYS A 211 -5.19 30.47 7.78
CA LYS A 211 -5.71 31.69 7.16
C LYS A 211 -7.19 31.56 6.81
N MET A 212 -7.94 32.65 6.90
CA MET A 212 -9.37 32.68 6.58
C MET A 212 -9.61 32.91 5.08
N ILE A 213 -10.09 31.89 4.36
CA ILE A 213 -10.39 31.92 2.92
C ILE A 213 -11.90 31.79 2.71
N GLN A 214 -12.53 32.76 2.04
CA GLN A 214 -14.00 32.80 1.83
C GLN A 214 -14.85 32.59 3.12
N GLY A 215 -14.35 33.02 4.29
CA GLY A 215 -15.04 32.80 5.58
C GLY A 215 -14.83 31.40 6.19
N VAL A 216 -13.82 30.66 5.71
CA VAL A 216 -13.46 29.32 6.16
C VAL A 216 -11.96 29.26 6.47
N GLN A 217 -11.55 28.77 7.65
CA GLN A 217 -10.12 28.62 7.95
C GLN A 217 -9.46 27.58 7.00
N GLN A 218 -8.21 27.78 6.62
CA GLN A 218 -7.42 26.85 5.80
C GLN A 218 -5.95 26.93 6.27
N PRO A 219 -5.26 25.83 6.57
CA PRO A 219 -3.84 25.83 6.90
C PRO A 219 -3.04 25.86 5.60
N PHE A 220 -2.09 26.79 5.53
CA PHE A 220 -1.18 26.92 4.40
C PHE A 220 0.12 26.13 4.62
N ALA A 221 0.29 25.47 5.78
CA ALA A 221 1.39 24.57 6.04
C ALA A 221 0.91 23.25 6.68
N GLN A 222 1.51 22.14 6.27
CA GLN A 222 1.33 20.82 6.90
C GLN A 222 2.69 20.12 7.07
N LYS A 223 2.82 19.34 8.15
CA LYS A 223 3.91 18.38 8.32
C LYS A 223 3.35 17.01 8.66
N VAL A 224 3.54 16.03 7.78
CA VAL A 224 3.22 14.63 8.02
C VAL A 224 4.43 13.96 8.65
N LYS A 225 4.26 13.37 9.83
CA LYS A 225 5.27 12.55 10.51
C LYS A 225 4.77 11.10 10.56
N SER A 226 5.64 10.16 10.23
CA SER A 226 5.36 8.72 10.27
C SER A 226 6.43 8.00 11.12
N GLY A 227 6.57 6.68 10.98
CA GLY A 227 7.44 5.86 11.84
C GLY A 227 8.95 6.04 11.62
N ASN A 228 9.37 6.66 10.52
CA ASN A 228 10.77 6.91 10.17
C ASN A 228 10.95 8.30 9.51
N GLU A 229 12.08 8.95 9.75
CA GLU A 229 12.32 10.35 9.33
C GLU A 229 12.43 10.53 7.80
N ALA A 230 12.92 9.49 7.09
CA ALA A 230 12.94 9.43 5.62
C ALA A 230 11.54 9.35 4.96
N SER A 231 10.49 9.31 5.79
CA SER A 231 9.08 9.26 5.42
C SER A 231 8.32 10.46 6.04
N GLN A 232 8.99 11.61 6.18
CA GLN A 232 8.38 12.89 6.50
C GLN A 232 7.94 13.62 5.23
N THR A 233 6.76 14.22 5.26
CA THR A 233 6.26 15.13 4.22
C THR A 233 6.11 16.53 4.79
N ASP A 234 6.66 17.53 4.11
CA ASP A 234 6.44 18.96 4.37
C ASP A 234 5.66 19.56 3.20
N LEU A 235 4.54 20.25 3.47
CA LEU A 235 3.69 20.85 2.43
C LEU A 235 3.41 22.31 2.77
N HIS A 236 3.55 23.18 1.76
CA HIS A 236 3.19 24.59 1.84
C HIS A 236 2.26 24.98 0.68
N ALA A 237 0.99 25.25 0.98
CA ALA A 237 0.04 25.74 0.00
C ALA A 237 0.40 27.18 -0.41
N SER A 238 0.37 27.45 -1.72
CA SER A 238 0.47 28.80 -2.27
C SER A 238 -0.90 29.33 -2.71
N HIS A 239 -1.80 28.44 -3.16
CA HIS A 239 -3.15 28.76 -3.59
C HIS A 239 -4.16 27.83 -2.91
N VAL A 240 -5.27 28.41 -2.45
CA VAL A 240 -6.42 27.69 -1.91
C VAL A 240 -7.70 28.35 -2.43
N VAL A 241 -8.50 27.61 -3.19
CA VAL A 241 -9.77 28.07 -3.76
C VAL A 241 -10.88 27.14 -3.28
N LEU A 242 -11.92 27.70 -2.67
CA LEU A 242 -13.06 26.94 -2.15
C LEU A 242 -14.25 27.08 -3.09
N ASN A 243 -15.11 26.06 -3.11
CA ASN A 243 -16.35 26.02 -3.88
C ASN A 243 -16.17 26.12 -5.42
N ALA A 244 -14.96 25.89 -5.92
CA ALA A 244 -14.68 25.79 -7.34
C ALA A 244 -15.38 24.57 -7.97
N ALA A 245 -15.83 24.69 -9.22
CA ALA A 245 -16.33 23.54 -9.98
C ALA A 245 -15.18 22.54 -10.20
N PHE A 246 -15.42 21.26 -9.88
CA PHE A 246 -14.41 20.22 -10.05
C PHE A 246 -14.23 19.91 -11.55
N PRO A 247 -12.99 19.98 -12.11
CA PRO A 247 -12.70 19.60 -13.49
C PRO A 247 -12.83 18.08 -13.66
N ILE A 248 -13.99 17.64 -14.14
CA ILE A 248 -14.37 16.22 -14.23
C ILE A 248 -13.43 15.43 -15.14
N GLU A 249 -12.77 16.10 -16.09
CA GLU A 249 -11.78 15.54 -16.99
C GLU A 249 -10.51 15.04 -16.28
N LEU A 250 -10.22 15.51 -15.06
CA LEU A 250 -9.13 14.97 -14.23
C LEU A 250 -9.44 13.56 -13.71
N LEU A 251 -10.69 13.11 -13.74
CA LEU A 251 -11.06 11.72 -13.39
C LEU A 251 -10.77 10.72 -14.52
N ASN A 252 -10.49 11.18 -15.74
CA ASN A 252 -10.15 10.31 -16.87
C ASN A 252 -8.86 9.52 -16.57
N ARG A 253 -8.88 8.21 -16.78
CA ARG A 253 -7.67 7.38 -16.62
C ARG A 253 -6.60 7.82 -17.64
N PRO A 254 -5.37 8.16 -17.22
CA PRO A 254 -4.31 8.53 -18.14
C PRO A 254 -3.84 7.30 -18.93
N LYS A 255 -3.10 7.56 -20.02
CA LYS A 255 -2.33 6.53 -20.73
C LYS A 255 -1.05 6.25 -19.94
N ASP A 256 -0.59 5.00 -19.95
CA ASP A 256 0.68 4.61 -19.35
C ASP A 256 1.86 5.39 -19.98
N LEU A 257 2.74 5.95 -19.14
CA LEU A 257 3.99 6.55 -19.60
C LEU A 257 5.05 5.49 -19.92
N ALA A 258 5.15 4.44 -19.08
CA ALA A 258 5.95 3.27 -19.40
C ALA A 258 5.30 2.45 -20.53
N THR A 259 6.03 2.25 -21.62
CA THR A 259 5.51 1.63 -22.84
C THR A 259 6.01 0.21 -23.02
N LYS A 260 5.10 -0.71 -23.33
CA LYS A 260 5.40 -2.10 -23.69
C LYS A 260 5.42 -2.28 -25.21
N THR A 261 6.41 -3.01 -25.72
CA THR A 261 6.58 -3.31 -27.15
C THR A 261 7.03 -4.75 -27.37
N PHE A 262 6.76 -5.30 -28.56
CA PHE A 262 7.24 -6.61 -29.00
C PHE A 262 7.98 -6.49 -30.33
N SER A 263 9.11 -7.18 -30.48
CA SER A 263 9.83 -7.35 -31.75
C SER A 263 9.30 -8.51 -32.60
N SER A 264 8.34 -9.27 -32.08
CA SER A 264 7.66 -10.37 -32.78
C SER A 264 6.19 -10.02 -33.04
N PRO A 265 5.62 -10.35 -34.22
CA PRO A 265 4.18 -10.21 -34.48
C PRO A 265 3.32 -11.15 -33.63
N SER A 266 3.92 -12.08 -32.87
CA SER A 266 3.21 -13.00 -31.98
C SER A 266 2.77 -12.41 -30.63
N ASN A 267 2.94 -11.09 -30.41
CA ASN A 267 2.56 -10.38 -29.17
C ASN A 267 3.08 -11.06 -27.88
N SER A 268 4.28 -11.64 -27.97
CA SER A 268 4.90 -12.48 -26.96
C SER A 268 6.41 -12.29 -26.96
N SER A 269 7.06 -12.42 -25.80
CA SER A 269 8.52 -12.54 -25.69
C SER A 269 9.09 -13.75 -26.42
N GLY A 270 8.28 -14.79 -26.66
CA GLY A 270 8.75 -16.17 -26.79
C GLY A 270 9.12 -16.77 -25.43
N TRP A 271 9.40 -18.06 -25.40
CA TRP A 271 9.88 -18.73 -24.18
C TRP A 271 11.33 -18.32 -23.88
N ILE A 272 11.59 -18.03 -22.61
CA ILE A 272 12.91 -17.68 -22.06
C ILE A 272 13.22 -18.69 -20.96
N ASP A 273 14.34 -19.40 -21.05
CA ASP A 273 14.75 -20.34 -20.00
C ASP A 273 15.25 -19.58 -18.76
N PHE A 274 14.80 -19.97 -17.57
CA PHE A 274 15.14 -19.33 -16.30
C PHE A 274 15.90 -20.27 -15.35
N LYS A 275 16.78 -19.69 -14.52
CA LYS A 275 17.49 -20.44 -13.48
C LYS A 275 16.63 -20.48 -12.21
N PHE A 276 16.14 -21.66 -11.83
CA PHE A 276 15.35 -21.86 -10.61
C PHE A 276 16.27 -22.21 -9.42
N VAL A 277 16.81 -21.19 -8.76
CA VAL A 277 17.80 -21.35 -7.67
C VAL A 277 17.11 -21.83 -6.39
N ASP A 278 17.68 -22.85 -5.75
CA ASP A 278 17.19 -23.52 -4.52
C ASP A 278 15.74 -24.06 -4.51
N SER A 279 15.04 -24.00 -5.64
CA SER A 279 13.58 -24.08 -5.72
C SER A 279 12.86 -22.91 -5.01
N LYS A 280 13.50 -21.72 -4.97
CA LYS A 280 13.07 -20.54 -4.21
C LYS A 280 13.21 -19.20 -4.95
N ARG A 281 13.87 -19.14 -6.11
CA ARG A 281 14.08 -17.89 -6.88
C ARG A 281 14.09 -18.14 -8.39
N ILE A 282 13.34 -17.34 -9.14
CA ILE A 282 13.37 -17.30 -10.61
C ILE A 282 14.35 -16.23 -11.04
N PHE A 283 15.43 -16.63 -11.73
CA PHE A 283 16.36 -15.71 -12.37
C PHE A 283 16.26 -15.77 -13.89
N ILE A 284 15.87 -14.64 -14.50
CA ILE A 284 15.59 -14.50 -15.94
C ILE A 284 16.77 -13.81 -16.62
N PRO A 285 17.32 -14.36 -17.72
CA PRO A 285 18.26 -13.63 -18.57
C PRO A 285 17.53 -12.54 -19.37
N ALA A 286 18.03 -11.31 -19.31
CA ALA A 286 17.40 -10.13 -19.89
C ALA A 286 18.45 -9.15 -20.43
N ARG A 287 18.00 -8.01 -20.99
CA ARG A 287 18.85 -6.83 -21.18
C ARG A 287 18.28 -5.61 -20.46
N VAL A 288 19.13 -4.92 -19.70
CA VAL A 288 18.86 -3.61 -19.07
C VAL A 288 19.65 -2.55 -19.83
N ASN A 289 18.95 -1.59 -20.45
CA ASN A 289 19.55 -0.57 -21.34
C ASN A 289 20.53 -1.17 -22.38
N GLY A 290 20.19 -2.35 -22.91
CA GLY A 290 20.98 -3.10 -23.91
C GLY A 290 22.07 -4.03 -23.34
N ARG A 291 22.54 -3.80 -22.10
CA ARG A 291 23.50 -4.66 -21.42
C ARG A 291 22.84 -5.94 -20.91
N GLU A 292 23.54 -7.06 -20.97
CA GLU A 292 23.04 -8.35 -20.47
C GLU A 292 22.96 -8.36 -18.94
N ALA A 293 21.89 -8.97 -18.41
CA ALA A 293 21.55 -8.91 -17.00
C ALA A 293 20.81 -10.19 -16.55
N MET A 294 21.01 -10.59 -15.29
CA MET A 294 20.19 -11.62 -14.63
C MET A 294 19.22 -10.91 -13.67
N LEU A 295 17.92 -10.97 -13.97
CA LEU A 295 16.89 -10.33 -13.14
C LEU A 295 16.25 -11.36 -12.21
N LEU A 296 16.03 -11.00 -10.96
CA LEU A 296 15.13 -11.74 -10.07
C LEU A 296 13.69 -11.34 -10.39
N LEU A 297 12.80 -12.29 -10.68
CA LEU A 297 11.36 -12.02 -10.78
C LEU A 297 10.73 -11.91 -9.38
N ASP A 298 9.97 -10.85 -9.14
CA ASP A 298 9.35 -10.58 -7.83
C ASP A 298 7.98 -9.88 -7.99
N SER A 299 6.91 -10.54 -7.55
CA SER A 299 5.55 -9.97 -7.56
C SER A 299 5.16 -9.21 -6.28
N GLY A 300 6.00 -9.29 -5.23
CA GLY A 300 5.86 -8.59 -3.96
C GLY A 300 6.55 -7.22 -3.91
N ALA A 301 7.31 -6.85 -4.95
CA ALA A 301 7.93 -5.53 -5.13
C ALA A 301 7.01 -4.55 -5.91
N GLU A 302 6.54 -3.49 -5.25
CA GLU A 302 5.68 -2.43 -5.84
C GLU A 302 6.41 -1.62 -6.94
N THR A 303 7.75 -1.64 -6.93
CA THR A 303 8.58 -1.10 -8.01
C THR A 303 9.82 -1.97 -8.26
N THR A 304 10.33 -1.93 -9.48
CA THR A 304 11.60 -2.54 -9.90
C THR A 304 12.78 -1.94 -9.12
N VAL A 305 13.79 -2.75 -8.81
CA VAL A 305 15.01 -2.34 -8.08
C VAL A 305 16.23 -2.64 -8.93
N VAL A 306 17.17 -1.70 -9.09
CA VAL A 306 18.44 -1.92 -9.79
C VAL A 306 19.63 -2.00 -8.83
N GLY A 307 20.54 -2.93 -9.09
CA GLY A 307 21.79 -3.08 -8.34
C GLY A 307 22.77 -1.93 -8.62
N HIS A 308 23.63 -1.61 -7.65
CA HIS A 308 24.59 -0.50 -7.75
C HIS A 308 25.45 -0.55 -9.01
N GLU A 309 26.18 -1.66 -9.23
CA GLU A 309 27.05 -1.84 -10.39
C GLU A 309 26.31 -1.68 -11.72
N VAL A 310 25.05 -2.14 -11.78
CA VAL A 310 24.24 -2.14 -13.00
C VAL A 310 23.72 -0.75 -13.33
N ALA A 311 23.28 0.01 -12.33
CA ALA A 311 22.89 1.40 -12.53
C ALA A 311 24.05 2.20 -13.13
N ASP A 312 25.23 2.08 -12.54
CA ASP A 312 26.40 2.88 -12.89
C ASP A 312 27.01 2.43 -14.22
N ALA A 313 27.14 1.11 -14.46
CA ALA A 313 27.63 0.59 -15.74
C ALA A 313 26.67 0.88 -16.91
N ALA A 314 25.35 0.88 -16.68
CA ALA A 314 24.35 1.18 -17.71
C ALA A 314 24.11 2.69 -17.92
N GLY A 315 24.81 3.57 -17.19
CA GLY A 315 24.64 5.02 -17.28
C GLY A 315 23.26 5.50 -16.84
N ILE A 316 22.59 4.73 -15.98
CA ILE A 316 21.27 5.04 -15.46
C ILE A 316 21.42 6.20 -14.47
N ARG A 317 20.74 7.31 -14.75
CA ARG A 317 20.74 8.47 -13.85
C ARG A 317 19.79 8.20 -12.71
N CYS A 318 20.27 8.37 -11.48
CA CYS A 318 19.46 8.29 -10.28
C CYS A 318 19.58 9.60 -9.50
N SER A 319 18.46 10.15 -9.03
CA SER A 319 18.39 11.39 -8.25
C SER A 319 17.57 11.21 -6.98
N GLY A 320 17.81 12.10 -6.02
CA GLY A 320 17.11 12.12 -4.73
C GLY A 320 17.33 10.86 -3.89
N GLU A 321 16.54 10.78 -2.84
CA GLU A 321 16.50 9.69 -1.88
C GLU A 321 15.04 9.60 -1.40
N ILE A 322 14.52 8.39 -1.23
CA ILE A 322 13.20 8.15 -0.63
C ILE A 322 13.32 7.08 0.43
N GLY A 323 12.51 7.20 1.49
CA GLY A 323 12.25 6.06 2.37
C GLY A 323 11.67 4.89 1.59
N MET A 324 12.05 3.68 1.98
CA MET A 324 11.43 2.45 1.53
C MET A 324 11.16 1.50 2.70
N GLU A 325 10.10 0.72 2.57
CA GLU A 325 9.77 -0.39 3.46
C GLU A 325 9.99 -1.71 2.72
N GLY A 326 10.32 -2.75 3.47
CA GLY A 326 10.30 -4.11 2.97
C GLY A 326 9.95 -5.13 4.03
N ALA A 327 10.16 -6.39 3.68
CA ALA A 327 9.96 -7.50 4.61
C ALA A 327 10.98 -7.49 5.77
N GLY A 328 12.22 -7.04 5.54
CA GLY A 328 13.30 -7.06 6.53
C GLY A 328 13.30 -5.86 7.48
N GLY A 329 12.84 -4.70 7.02
CA GLY A 329 12.87 -3.44 7.76
C GLY A 329 12.48 -2.25 6.88
N SER A 330 13.00 -1.07 7.22
CA SER A 330 12.97 0.13 6.39
C SER A 330 14.38 0.58 6.06
N ASP A 331 14.57 1.14 4.86
CA ASP A 331 15.86 1.61 4.33
C ASP A 331 15.61 2.87 3.47
N ASN A 332 16.66 3.42 2.87
CA ASN A 332 16.55 4.50 1.88
C ASN A 332 16.98 4.03 0.48
N ALA A 333 16.44 4.64 -0.57
CA ALA A 333 16.84 4.35 -1.95
C ALA A 333 16.80 5.59 -2.86
N ALA A 334 17.76 5.69 -3.78
CA ALA A 334 17.77 6.71 -4.83
C ALA A 334 16.88 6.30 -6.01
N LEU A 335 16.29 7.28 -6.72
CA LEU A 335 15.31 7.04 -7.78
C LEU A 335 15.94 7.11 -9.16
N CYS A 336 15.99 5.96 -9.84
CA CYS A 336 16.64 5.75 -11.13
C CYS A 336 15.67 5.84 -12.31
N LYS A 337 16.09 6.50 -13.39
CA LYS A 337 15.24 6.82 -14.54
C LYS A 337 15.75 6.31 -15.89
N GLY A 338 14.82 6.23 -16.85
CA GLY A 338 15.13 5.96 -18.26
C GLY A 338 15.50 4.50 -18.49
N ILE A 339 14.91 3.60 -17.71
CA ILE A 339 15.25 2.18 -17.74
C ILE A 339 14.39 1.49 -18.81
N SER A 340 15.07 0.72 -19.66
CA SER A 340 14.50 -0.18 -20.65
C SER A 340 14.89 -1.61 -20.31
N ILE A 341 13.90 -2.45 -20.00
CA ILE A 341 14.09 -3.88 -19.74
C ILE A 341 13.57 -4.69 -20.94
N GLN A 342 14.43 -5.47 -21.56
CA GLN A 342 14.09 -6.41 -22.63
C GLN A 342 14.12 -7.86 -22.12
N LEU A 343 13.03 -8.57 -22.36
CA LEU A 343 12.76 -9.96 -21.97
C LEU A 343 12.46 -10.74 -23.26
N GLY A 344 13.48 -11.38 -23.85
CA GLY A 344 13.36 -12.01 -25.17
C GLY A 344 12.93 -11.00 -26.24
N ASN A 345 11.79 -11.26 -26.89
CA ASN A 345 11.17 -10.35 -27.86
C ASN A 345 10.30 -9.23 -27.24
N ALA A 346 10.06 -9.23 -25.94
CA ALA A 346 9.29 -8.19 -25.25
C ALA A 346 10.22 -7.09 -24.70
N ARG A 347 9.78 -5.84 -24.66
CA ARG A 347 10.49 -4.74 -24.00
C ARG A 347 9.53 -3.80 -23.28
N ILE A 348 9.91 -3.38 -22.08
CA ILE A 348 9.29 -2.28 -21.33
C ILE A 348 10.27 -1.11 -21.35
N ASN A 349 9.80 0.09 -21.68
CA ASN A 349 10.59 1.32 -21.72
C ASN A 349 10.00 2.33 -20.76
N GLY A 350 10.83 3.21 -20.18
CA GLY A 350 10.36 4.26 -19.28
C GLY A 350 10.14 3.80 -17.84
N ILE A 351 10.75 2.67 -17.44
CA ILE A 351 10.75 2.25 -16.03
C ILE A 351 11.51 3.28 -15.20
N VAL A 352 10.92 3.60 -14.05
CA VAL A 352 11.54 4.25 -12.89
C VAL A 352 11.71 3.18 -11.81
N ALA A 353 12.89 3.09 -11.22
CA ALA A 353 13.28 2.04 -10.27
C ALA A 353 14.00 2.63 -9.05
N THR A 354 14.14 1.86 -7.97
CA THR A 354 15.00 2.21 -6.83
C THR A 354 16.42 1.65 -6.99
N LYS A 355 17.45 2.36 -6.52
CA LYS A 355 18.85 1.89 -6.45
C LYS A 355 19.14 1.26 -5.08
N LEU A 356 19.68 0.04 -5.02
CA LEU A 356 20.11 -0.63 -3.79
C LEU A 356 21.37 -1.50 -3.97
N ASP A 357 22.07 -1.82 -2.86
CA ASP A 357 23.05 -2.92 -2.80
C ASP A 357 22.30 -4.27 -2.91
N LEU A 358 22.31 -4.83 -4.12
CA LEU A 358 21.81 -6.18 -4.38
C LEU A 358 22.93 -7.23 -4.29
N ASP A 359 24.16 -6.85 -4.00
CA ASP A 359 25.32 -7.75 -3.96
C ASP A 359 25.36 -8.52 -2.64
N ALA A 360 24.98 -7.90 -1.52
CA ALA A 360 24.81 -8.59 -0.24
C ALA A 360 23.75 -9.72 -0.35
N ILE A 361 22.69 -9.45 -1.11
CA ILE A 361 21.65 -10.42 -1.45
C ILE A 361 22.19 -11.46 -2.43
N GLY A 362 22.84 -11.06 -3.52
CA GLY A 362 23.38 -11.96 -4.54
C GLY A 362 24.44 -12.93 -4.01
N ARG A 363 25.31 -12.46 -3.09
CA ARG A 363 26.25 -13.29 -2.33
C ARG A 363 25.54 -14.35 -1.47
N THR A 364 24.39 -14.02 -0.89
CA THR A 364 23.56 -14.93 -0.07
C THR A 364 22.79 -15.95 -0.92
N VAL A 365 22.39 -15.59 -2.14
CA VAL A 365 21.63 -16.47 -3.08
C VAL A 365 22.57 -17.25 -4.02
N GLY A 366 23.86 -16.91 -4.07
CA GLY A 366 24.85 -17.54 -4.95
C GLY A 366 24.75 -17.13 -6.43
N VAL A 367 23.98 -16.08 -6.74
CA VAL A 367 23.79 -15.55 -8.10
C VAL A 367 23.76 -14.02 -8.04
N PRO A 368 24.60 -13.30 -8.82
CA PRO A 368 24.52 -11.84 -8.91
C PRO A 368 23.14 -11.37 -9.40
N ILE A 369 22.54 -10.40 -8.70
CA ILE A 369 21.20 -9.89 -9.02
C ILE A 369 21.36 -8.51 -9.67
N ALA A 370 21.18 -8.44 -10.98
CA ALA A 370 21.33 -7.19 -11.72
C ALA A 370 20.18 -6.21 -11.44
N ALA A 371 18.97 -6.75 -11.31
CA ALA A 371 17.78 -6.04 -10.86
C ALA A 371 16.76 -7.02 -10.25
N ILE A 372 15.85 -6.50 -9.43
CA ILE A 372 14.60 -7.15 -9.05
C ILE A 372 13.50 -6.59 -9.96
N LEU A 373 12.91 -7.44 -10.79
CA LEU A 373 11.84 -7.10 -11.74
C LEU A 373 10.49 -7.12 -11.02
N GLY A 374 10.00 -5.94 -10.66
CA GLY A 374 8.80 -5.73 -9.87
C GLY A 374 7.51 -5.64 -10.67
N GLN A 375 6.48 -5.06 -10.04
CA GLN A 375 5.12 -4.95 -10.59
C GLN A 375 5.02 -4.27 -11.97
N GLU A 376 6.01 -3.49 -12.44
CA GLU A 376 5.98 -2.90 -13.78
C GLU A 376 5.81 -3.95 -14.89
N ALA A 377 6.41 -5.13 -14.72
CA ALA A 377 6.29 -6.24 -15.67
C ALA A 377 4.93 -6.95 -15.58
N PHE A 378 4.40 -7.15 -14.38
CA PHE A 378 3.10 -7.80 -14.15
C PHE A 378 1.93 -6.92 -14.60
N ASN A 379 2.04 -5.60 -14.45
CA ASN A 379 1.07 -4.63 -15.00
C ASN A 379 1.17 -4.54 -16.53
N ALA A 380 2.37 -4.73 -17.10
CA ALA A 380 2.56 -4.68 -18.56
C ALA A 380 2.05 -5.95 -19.27
N PHE A 381 2.29 -7.13 -18.71
CA PHE A 381 2.16 -8.41 -19.41
C PHE A 381 1.38 -9.46 -18.62
N VAL A 382 0.76 -10.38 -19.35
CA VAL A 382 0.47 -11.70 -18.77
C VAL A 382 1.78 -12.46 -18.66
N VAL A 383 2.11 -12.91 -17.44
CA VAL A 383 3.36 -13.63 -17.14
C VAL A 383 3.04 -15.12 -17.03
N ASP A 384 3.63 -15.93 -17.91
CA ASP A 384 3.36 -17.36 -18.10
C ASP A 384 4.60 -18.18 -17.70
N ILE A 385 4.49 -19.01 -16.65
CA ILE A 385 5.62 -19.68 -15.98
C ILE A 385 5.43 -21.20 -15.96
N ASP A 386 6.14 -21.90 -16.85
CA ASP A 386 6.22 -23.35 -16.93
C ASP A 386 7.40 -23.83 -16.06
N PHE A 387 7.11 -24.11 -14.79
CA PHE A 387 8.12 -24.52 -13.80
C PHE A 387 8.75 -25.89 -14.10
N GLU A 388 8.00 -26.83 -14.69
CA GLU A 388 8.54 -28.15 -15.06
C GLU A 388 9.65 -28.02 -16.10
N LYS A 389 9.43 -27.18 -17.13
CA LYS A 389 10.42 -26.93 -18.20
C LYS A 389 11.31 -25.72 -17.92
N ARG A 390 11.17 -25.08 -16.75
CA ARG A 390 11.96 -23.94 -16.25
C ARG A 390 12.04 -22.78 -17.26
N ARG A 391 10.90 -22.43 -17.84
CA ARG A 391 10.79 -21.40 -18.88
C ARG A 391 9.65 -20.44 -18.60
N ILE A 392 9.82 -19.18 -19.00
CA ILE A 392 8.88 -18.09 -18.78
C ILE A 392 8.59 -17.35 -20.09
N ALA A 393 7.36 -16.85 -20.24
CA ALA A 393 6.96 -15.98 -21.33
C ALA A 393 6.16 -14.77 -20.83
N PHE A 394 6.23 -13.67 -21.56
CA PHE A 394 5.52 -12.42 -21.32
C PHE A 394 4.63 -12.15 -22.54
N LEU A 395 3.31 -12.07 -22.34
CA LEU A 395 2.30 -11.98 -23.39
C LEU A 395 1.54 -10.65 -23.30
N ALA A 396 1.09 -10.10 -24.43
CA ALA A 396 0.23 -8.93 -24.43
C ALA A 396 -1.15 -9.28 -23.85
N PRO A 397 -1.64 -8.60 -22.78
CA PRO A 397 -2.92 -8.92 -22.16
C PRO A 397 -4.10 -8.92 -23.13
N ASP A 398 -4.13 -7.98 -24.07
CA ASP A 398 -5.18 -7.82 -25.09
C ASP A 398 -5.28 -9.01 -26.07
N SER A 399 -4.24 -9.86 -26.11
CA SER A 399 -4.18 -11.09 -26.93
C SER A 399 -4.32 -12.38 -26.12
N PHE A 400 -4.33 -12.28 -24.78
CA PHE A 400 -4.38 -13.44 -23.91
C PHE A 400 -5.74 -14.15 -24.00
N LYS A 401 -5.70 -15.48 -23.98
CA LYS A 401 -6.89 -16.33 -23.91
C LYS A 401 -6.75 -17.25 -22.72
N VAL A 402 -7.76 -17.25 -21.86
CA VAL A 402 -7.85 -18.17 -20.70
C VAL A 402 -7.69 -19.61 -21.19
N PRO A 403 -6.64 -20.35 -20.79
CA PRO A 403 -6.44 -21.70 -21.29
C PRO A 403 -7.37 -22.69 -20.59
N ILE A 404 -7.91 -23.62 -21.38
CA ILE A 404 -8.93 -24.58 -20.93
C ILE A 404 -8.35 -25.49 -19.84
N GLY A 405 -9.09 -25.67 -18.75
CA GLY A 405 -8.70 -26.51 -17.61
C GLY A 405 -7.92 -25.79 -16.50
N ALA A 406 -7.66 -24.49 -16.63
CA ALA A 406 -7.07 -23.69 -15.55
C ALA A 406 -7.99 -23.65 -14.32
N GLN A 407 -7.43 -23.87 -13.13
CA GLN A 407 -8.07 -23.34 -11.92
C GLN A 407 -7.82 -21.83 -11.88
N ARG A 408 -8.88 -21.05 -12.13
CA ARG A 408 -8.89 -19.60 -11.95
C ARG A 408 -8.92 -19.25 -10.46
N VAL A 409 -8.07 -18.32 -10.05
CA VAL A 409 -8.06 -17.69 -8.73
C VAL A 409 -8.17 -16.18 -8.94
N VAL A 410 -9.04 -15.54 -8.16
CA VAL A 410 -9.19 -14.08 -8.19
C VAL A 410 -8.10 -13.46 -7.32
N LEU A 411 -7.27 -12.61 -7.92
CA LEU A 411 -6.40 -11.71 -7.18
C LEU A 411 -7.23 -10.50 -6.72
N LYS A 412 -6.77 -9.85 -5.65
CA LYS A 412 -7.36 -8.58 -5.19
C LYS A 412 -6.23 -7.57 -5.04
N PRO A 413 -6.31 -6.36 -5.59
CA PRO A 413 -5.40 -5.29 -5.20
C PRO A 413 -5.66 -4.93 -3.74
N ILE A 414 -4.61 -4.85 -2.93
CA ILE A 414 -4.64 -4.25 -1.58
C ILE A 414 -3.37 -3.43 -1.41
N ALA A 415 -3.56 -2.12 -1.20
CA ALA A 415 -2.48 -1.17 -0.90
C ALA A 415 -1.26 -1.35 -1.83
N GLY A 416 -1.48 -1.32 -3.15
CA GLY A 416 -0.44 -1.51 -4.17
C GLY A 416 -0.17 -2.96 -4.60
N ASN A 417 -0.14 -3.93 -3.68
CA ASN A 417 0.19 -5.33 -3.98
C ASN A 417 -1.04 -6.16 -4.38
N ARG A 418 -0.82 -7.37 -4.90
CA ARG A 418 -1.89 -8.37 -5.10
C ARG A 418 -1.92 -9.37 -3.95
N VAL A 419 -3.13 -9.68 -3.49
CA VAL A 419 -3.41 -10.78 -2.55
C VAL A 419 -4.32 -11.82 -3.19
N LEU A 420 -4.32 -13.02 -2.61
CA LEU A 420 -5.28 -14.08 -2.87
C LEU A 420 -5.73 -14.68 -1.52
N ASP A 421 -6.79 -15.48 -1.52
CA ASP A 421 -7.30 -16.10 -0.29
C ASP A 421 -6.75 -17.53 -0.11
N ILE A 422 -6.27 -17.85 1.10
CA ILE A 422 -5.93 -19.23 1.52
C ILE A 422 -6.71 -19.65 2.77
N SER A 423 -7.03 -20.93 2.90
CA SER A 423 -7.42 -21.52 4.19
C SER A 423 -6.19 -22.06 4.91
N VAL A 424 -6.14 -21.89 6.24
CA VAL A 424 -5.11 -22.46 7.11
C VAL A 424 -5.77 -23.43 8.08
N GLU A 425 -5.34 -24.69 8.07
CA GLU A 425 -5.84 -25.77 8.94
C GLU A 425 -7.39 -25.88 8.98
N GLY A 426 -8.03 -25.64 7.83
CA GLY A 426 -9.49 -25.73 7.65
C GLY A 426 -10.29 -24.51 8.12
N LYS A 427 -9.63 -23.45 8.58
CA LYS A 427 -10.29 -22.19 9.01
C LYS A 427 -10.77 -21.37 7.80
N SER A 428 -11.64 -20.39 8.05
CA SER A 428 -12.14 -19.44 7.04
C SER A 428 -11.00 -18.82 6.22
N PRO A 429 -11.16 -18.63 4.90
CA PRO A 429 -10.09 -18.10 4.06
C PRO A 429 -9.62 -16.70 4.49
N ILE A 430 -8.31 -16.46 4.38
CA ILE A 430 -7.65 -15.20 4.73
C ILE A 430 -6.84 -14.63 3.55
N PRO A 431 -6.81 -13.30 3.36
CA PRO A 431 -6.03 -12.66 2.31
C PRO A 431 -4.53 -12.69 2.64
N VAL A 432 -3.73 -13.18 1.71
CA VAL A 432 -2.26 -13.22 1.79
C VAL A 432 -1.63 -12.71 0.49
N PHE A 433 -0.47 -12.06 0.55
CA PHE A 433 0.23 -11.58 -0.65
C PHE A 433 0.56 -12.72 -1.62
N PHE A 434 0.42 -12.44 -2.92
CA PHE A 434 0.89 -13.29 -4.00
C PHE A 434 2.34 -12.93 -4.34
N ASP A 435 3.30 -13.73 -3.87
CA ASP A 435 4.72 -13.37 -3.88
C ASP A 435 5.63 -14.45 -4.51
N LEU A 436 6.15 -14.14 -5.70
CA LEU A 436 7.18 -14.94 -6.39
C LEU A 436 8.61 -14.62 -5.90
N GLY A 437 8.81 -13.51 -5.18
CA GLY A 437 10.03 -13.11 -4.47
C GLY A 437 10.17 -13.73 -3.07
N ASN A 438 9.09 -14.22 -2.46
CA ASN A 438 9.13 -14.96 -1.19
C ASN A 438 9.69 -16.39 -1.38
N GLY A 439 10.75 -16.72 -0.62
CA GLY A 439 11.42 -18.04 -0.65
C GLY A 439 10.92 -19.05 0.39
N SER A 440 9.97 -18.67 1.24
CA SER A 440 9.24 -19.55 2.15
C SER A 440 7.96 -20.06 1.49
N PRO A 441 7.38 -21.20 1.92
CA PRO A 441 6.05 -21.61 1.47
C PRO A 441 4.96 -20.62 1.89
N LEU A 442 4.98 -20.18 3.16
CA LEU A 442 4.06 -19.22 3.74
C LEU A 442 4.75 -18.47 4.90
N ASP A 443 4.52 -17.17 4.97
CA ASP A 443 4.79 -16.34 6.15
C ASP A 443 3.44 -15.84 6.68
N LEU A 444 3.15 -16.01 7.97
CA LEU A 444 1.91 -15.57 8.63
C LEU A 444 2.18 -14.37 9.53
N PHE A 445 1.28 -13.38 9.47
CA PHE A 445 1.43 -12.10 10.15
C PHE A 445 0.81 -12.11 11.56
N PRO A 446 1.33 -11.29 12.50
CA PRO A 446 0.86 -11.24 13.90
C PRO A 446 -0.66 -11.10 14.05
N SER A 447 -1.28 -10.27 13.20
CA SER A 447 -2.72 -9.97 13.19
C SER A 447 -3.61 -11.14 12.75
N TYR A 448 -3.01 -12.30 12.42
CA TYR A 448 -3.70 -13.58 12.27
C TYR A 448 -3.22 -14.62 13.29
N TRP A 449 -1.91 -14.87 13.40
CA TRP A 449 -1.44 -16.04 14.11
C TRP A 449 -1.51 -15.92 15.63
N LYS A 450 -1.37 -14.70 16.19
CA LYS A 450 -1.42 -14.47 17.65
C LYS A 450 -2.83 -14.74 18.22
N PRO A 451 -3.93 -14.11 17.73
CA PRO A 451 -5.28 -14.37 18.27
C PRO A 451 -5.77 -15.80 18.02
N GLN A 452 -5.22 -16.46 17.01
CA GLN A 452 -5.53 -17.85 16.66
C GLN A 452 -4.68 -18.87 17.44
N HIS A 453 -3.78 -18.41 18.33
CA HIS A 453 -2.88 -19.21 19.16
C HIS A 453 -2.12 -20.31 18.39
N LEU A 454 -1.74 -20.06 17.12
CA LEU A 454 -1.32 -21.13 16.22
C LEU A 454 -0.04 -21.86 16.66
N LEU A 455 0.83 -21.23 17.44
CA LEU A 455 2.06 -21.83 17.99
C LEU A 455 1.83 -22.63 19.28
N SER A 456 0.67 -22.49 19.94
CA SER A 456 0.38 -23.21 21.19
C SER A 456 0.37 -24.73 20.97
N ASN A 457 1.18 -25.44 21.75
CA ASN A 457 1.41 -26.89 21.63
C ASN A 457 1.95 -27.36 20.26
N ARG A 458 2.54 -26.44 19.46
CA ARG A 458 3.18 -26.76 18.18
C ARG A 458 4.70 -26.73 18.34
N PRO A 459 5.45 -27.79 17.97
CA PRO A 459 6.90 -27.74 17.85
C PRO A 459 7.31 -26.62 16.89
N HIS A 460 8.26 -25.79 17.33
CA HIS A 460 8.74 -24.63 16.59
C HIS A 460 10.22 -24.35 16.89
N THR A 461 10.84 -23.44 16.15
CA THR A 461 12.25 -23.06 16.33
C THR A 461 12.43 -21.59 15.97
N ASP A 462 13.14 -20.84 16.80
CA ASP A 462 13.52 -19.45 16.49
C ASP A 462 14.53 -19.43 15.34
N SER A 463 14.37 -18.49 14.41
CA SER A 463 15.19 -18.39 13.21
C SER A 463 15.27 -16.95 12.70
N GLU A 464 16.05 -16.72 11.64
CA GLU A 464 16.11 -15.45 10.94
C GLU A 464 15.59 -15.57 9.50
N THR A 465 14.96 -14.49 9.03
CA THR A 465 14.74 -14.29 7.60
C THR A 465 15.23 -12.90 7.18
N GLY A 466 15.95 -12.86 6.06
CA GLY A 466 16.36 -11.62 5.42
C GLY A 466 15.29 -11.05 4.50
N GLY A 467 15.48 -9.82 4.06
CA GLY A 467 14.70 -9.19 3.02
C GLY A 467 15.20 -7.77 2.72
N ALA A 468 14.42 -7.03 1.95
CA ALA A 468 14.66 -5.60 1.79
C ALA A 468 14.48 -4.89 3.15
N GLY A 469 15.43 -4.02 3.50
CA GLY A 469 15.54 -3.43 4.84
C GLY A 469 16.23 -4.30 5.90
N GLY A 470 16.83 -5.44 5.54
CA GLY A 470 17.75 -6.19 6.41
C GLY A 470 17.27 -7.58 6.86
N LYS A 471 17.64 -7.98 8.08
CA LYS A 471 17.26 -9.26 8.71
C LYS A 471 16.31 -9.02 9.88
N LYS A 472 15.45 -10.00 10.15
CA LYS A 472 14.55 -10.05 11.32
C LYS A 472 14.44 -11.45 11.91
N PRO A 473 14.08 -11.58 13.20
CA PRO A 473 13.67 -12.85 13.78
C PRO A 473 12.30 -13.30 13.23
N VAL A 474 12.14 -14.61 13.11
CA VAL A 474 10.86 -15.31 12.83
C VAL A 474 10.82 -16.62 13.63
N VAL A 475 9.63 -17.05 14.05
CA VAL A 475 9.45 -18.40 14.60
C VAL A 475 9.04 -19.33 13.46
N VAL A 476 9.73 -20.45 13.26
CA VAL A 476 9.41 -21.41 12.19
C VAL A 476 8.66 -22.60 12.77
N ALA A 477 7.51 -22.94 12.19
CA ALA A 477 6.74 -24.14 12.57
C ALA A 477 5.94 -24.70 11.38
N THR A 478 5.52 -25.97 11.47
CA THR A 478 4.81 -26.65 10.37
C THR A 478 3.28 -26.57 10.55
N LEU A 479 2.56 -26.09 9.54
CA LEU A 479 1.09 -26.16 9.45
C LEU A 479 0.66 -27.51 8.87
N ARG A 480 -0.38 -28.14 9.45
CA ARG A 480 -0.89 -29.44 8.98
C ARG A 480 -1.44 -29.36 7.56
N THR A 481 -2.21 -28.31 7.27
CA THR A 481 -2.72 -28.02 5.93
C THR A 481 -2.78 -26.52 5.64
N VAL A 482 -2.53 -26.19 4.37
CA VAL A 482 -2.84 -24.89 3.76
C VAL A 482 -3.55 -25.18 2.44
N SER A 483 -4.68 -24.50 2.16
CA SER A 483 -5.45 -24.73 0.93
C SER A 483 -5.60 -23.45 0.11
N LEU A 484 -5.41 -23.56 -1.20
CA LEU A 484 -5.53 -22.51 -2.22
C LEU A 484 -6.54 -22.96 -3.28
N ALA A 485 -7.69 -22.30 -3.36
CA ALA A 485 -8.84 -22.76 -4.13
C ALA A 485 -9.21 -24.24 -3.82
N ASN A 486 -9.13 -25.15 -4.79
CA ASN A 486 -9.38 -26.59 -4.64
C ASN A 486 -8.12 -27.41 -4.29
N PHE A 487 -6.95 -26.77 -4.19
CA PHE A 487 -5.68 -27.43 -3.89
C PHE A 487 -5.39 -27.40 -2.40
N THR A 488 -5.00 -28.54 -1.80
CA THR A 488 -4.56 -28.61 -0.41
C THR A 488 -3.12 -29.13 -0.34
N PHE A 489 -2.29 -28.40 0.40
CA PHE A 489 -0.92 -28.75 0.72
C PHE A 489 -0.84 -29.25 2.15
N HIS A 490 0.00 -30.25 2.39
CA HIS A 490 0.22 -30.87 3.70
C HIS A 490 1.61 -30.51 4.25
N ASP A 491 1.73 -30.51 5.58
CA ASP A 491 2.99 -30.35 6.32
C ASP A 491 3.84 -29.16 5.83
N VAL A 492 3.21 -27.97 5.82
CA VAL A 492 3.72 -26.74 5.21
C VAL A 492 4.62 -25.97 6.20
N PRO A 493 5.94 -25.88 5.99
CA PRO A 493 6.81 -25.04 6.81
C PRO A 493 6.42 -23.57 6.68
N THR A 494 6.15 -22.92 7.81
CA THR A 494 5.57 -21.58 7.88
C THR A 494 6.39 -20.71 8.82
N ASN A 495 6.72 -19.49 8.38
CA ASN A 495 7.29 -18.48 9.27
C ASN A 495 6.15 -17.75 10.00
N PHE A 496 6.24 -17.61 11.30
CA PHE A 496 5.36 -16.83 12.14
C PHE A 496 6.12 -15.54 12.47
N THR A 497 5.72 -14.44 11.83
CA THR A 497 6.53 -13.23 11.82
C THR A 497 6.25 -12.36 13.04
N ALA A 498 7.25 -11.57 13.45
CA ALA A 498 7.18 -10.70 14.62
C ALA A 498 6.49 -9.37 14.30
N GLU A 499 6.04 -8.66 15.35
CA GLU A 499 5.58 -7.27 15.21
C GLU A 499 6.79 -6.35 15.03
N ALA A 500 6.86 -5.68 13.89
CA ALA A 500 7.93 -4.79 13.51
C ALA A 500 7.42 -3.72 12.51
N ALA A 501 8.21 -2.67 12.29
CA ALA A 501 7.93 -1.63 11.29
C ALA A 501 8.26 -2.12 9.87
N THR A 502 7.45 -3.07 9.35
CA THR A 502 7.66 -3.74 8.05
C THR A 502 6.38 -3.79 7.22
N THR A 503 6.46 -4.32 6.00
CA THR A 503 5.28 -4.61 5.15
C THR A 503 4.35 -5.69 5.71
N GLU A 504 4.71 -6.35 6.81
CA GLU A 504 3.98 -7.50 7.38
C GLU A 504 3.10 -7.16 8.59
N ASN A 505 3.27 -5.99 9.21
CA ASN A 505 2.41 -5.56 10.31
C ASN A 505 1.09 -4.94 9.79
N SER A 506 0.36 -5.71 8.96
CA SER A 506 -0.92 -5.33 8.36
C SER A 506 -2.09 -5.93 9.16
N LEU A 507 -3.20 -5.20 9.25
CA LEU A 507 -4.49 -5.68 9.76
C LEU A 507 -5.42 -6.18 8.63
N ARG A 508 -5.22 -5.69 7.41
CA ARG A 508 -6.00 -6.00 6.19
C ARG A 508 -5.47 -7.24 5.46
N VAL A 509 -4.15 -7.48 5.50
CA VAL A 509 -3.48 -8.69 4.97
C VAL A 509 -2.99 -9.57 6.13
N LYS A 510 -2.98 -10.88 5.96
CA LYS A 510 -2.78 -11.87 7.05
C LYS A 510 -1.54 -12.76 6.89
N GLY A 511 -0.82 -12.60 5.79
CA GLY A 511 0.37 -13.37 5.46
C GLY A 511 0.90 -13.08 4.06
N ASN A 512 1.91 -13.83 3.66
CA ASN A 512 2.56 -13.79 2.37
C ASN A 512 2.80 -15.24 1.89
N LEU A 513 2.14 -15.64 0.79
CA LEU A 513 2.28 -16.97 0.20
C LEU A 513 3.40 -16.94 -0.84
N GLY A 514 4.35 -17.87 -0.76
CA GLY A 514 5.60 -17.80 -1.53
C GLY A 514 5.79 -18.88 -2.59
N ILE A 515 6.89 -18.76 -3.33
CA ILE A 515 7.15 -19.57 -4.54
C ILE A 515 7.22 -21.10 -4.35
N PRO A 516 7.56 -21.69 -3.18
CA PRO A 516 7.47 -23.15 -2.98
C PRO A 516 6.05 -23.73 -3.05
N ILE A 517 5.02 -22.87 -2.97
CA ILE A 517 3.62 -23.21 -3.25
C ILE A 517 3.31 -22.99 -4.74
N PHE A 518 3.74 -21.87 -5.31
CA PHE A 518 3.45 -21.54 -6.72
C PHE A 518 4.18 -22.44 -7.72
N SER A 519 5.38 -22.92 -7.43
CA SER A 519 6.14 -23.83 -8.29
C SER A 519 5.53 -25.23 -8.41
N ARG A 520 4.46 -25.51 -7.66
CA ARG A 520 3.63 -26.72 -7.77
C ARG A 520 2.68 -26.67 -8.97
N PHE A 521 2.70 -25.57 -9.72
CA PHE A 521 1.84 -25.33 -10.88
C PHE A 521 2.63 -24.89 -12.12
N HIS A 522 2.06 -25.08 -13.31
CA HIS A 522 2.25 -24.16 -14.42
C HIS A 522 1.28 -23.00 -14.18
N LEU A 523 1.83 -21.79 -14.11
CA LEU A 523 1.17 -20.61 -13.54
C LEU A 523 1.10 -19.48 -14.55
N MET A 524 -0.03 -18.79 -14.65
CA MET A 524 -0.15 -17.55 -15.44
C MET A 524 -0.79 -16.42 -14.61
N THR A 525 -0.17 -15.24 -14.58
CA THR A 525 -0.73 -14.04 -13.91
C THR A 525 -1.30 -13.06 -14.92
N ASN A 526 -2.48 -12.50 -14.68
CA ASN A 526 -3.09 -11.44 -15.49
C ASN A 526 -3.55 -10.27 -14.59
N TYR A 527 -2.66 -9.34 -14.27
CA TYR A 527 -2.98 -8.20 -13.39
C TYR A 527 -3.93 -7.19 -14.05
N ALA A 528 -4.09 -7.21 -15.38
CA ALA A 528 -5.04 -6.35 -16.09
C ALA A 528 -6.52 -6.75 -15.84
N ALA A 529 -6.76 -7.97 -15.37
CA ALA A 529 -8.08 -8.48 -14.99
C ALA A 529 -8.14 -9.00 -13.53
N ASP A 530 -7.06 -8.81 -12.77
CA ASP A 530 -6.86 -9.32 -11.40
C ASP A 530 -7.05 -10.85 -11.28
N GLU A 531 -6.36 -11.60 -12.13
CA GLU A 531 -6.48 -13.06 -12.23
C GLU A 531 -5.15 -13.82 -12.09
N LEU A 532 -5.26 -15.02 -11.54
CA LEU A 532 -4.20 -16.03 -11.47
C LEU A 532 -4.76 -17.36 -12.01
N TYR A 533 -4.01 -18.04 -12.86
CA TYR A 533 -4.39 -19.34 -13.43
C TYR A 533 -3.38 -20.41 -13.03
N LEU A 534 -3.90 -21.54 -12.54
CA LEU A 534 -3.11 -22.63 -11.99
C LEU A 534 -3.43 -23.95 -12.69
N PHE A 535 -2.38 -24.62 -13.18
CA PHE A 535 -2.42 -25.99 -13.68
C PHE A 535 -1.50 -26.86 -12.81
N PRO A 536 -1.98 -27.89 -12.08
CA PRO A 536 -1.15 -28.63 -11.14
C PRO A 536 -0.06 -29.45 -11.85
N ASN A 537 1.20 -29.25 -11.46
CA ASN A 537 2.33 -30.06 -11.94
C ASN A 537 2.25 -31.44 -11.26
N SER A 538 1.69 -32.44 -11.96
CA SER A 538 1.37 -33.76 -11.39
C SER A 538 2.55 -34.49 -10.74
N LYS A 539 3.79 -34.19 -11.15
CA LYS A 539 5.04 -34.73 -10.57
C LYS A 539 5.47 -34.02 -9.28
N ASP A 540 5.09 -32.76 -9.10
CA ASP A 540 5.61 -31.89 -8.04
C ASP A 540 4.58 -31.50 -6.99
N PHE A 541 3.28 -31.58 -7.31
CA PHE A 541 2.21 -31.13 -6.43
C PHE A 541 2.19 -31.86 -5.07
N SER A 542 2.46 -33.18 -5.08
CA SER A 542 2.51 -34.04 -3.89
C SER A 542 3.90 -34.17 -3.25
N ASN A 543 4.95 -33.57 -3.82
CA ASN A 543 6.30 -33.67 -3.27
C ASN A 543 6.38 -32.91 -1.94
N PRO A 544 6.88 -33.52 -0.84
CA PRO A 544 6.96 -32.87 0.47
C PRO A 544 7.78 -31.58 0.41
N PHE A 545 7.50 -30.65 1.32
CA PHE A 545 8.32 -29.46 1.47
C PHE A 545 9.69 -29.86 2.03
N LYS A 546 10.75 -29.22 1.52
CA LYS A 546 12.09 -29.35 2.12
C LYS A 546 12.00 -28.81 3.55
N SER A 547 12.34 -29.64 4.54
CA SER A 547 12.44 -29.19 5.94
C SER A 547 13.30 -27.93 6.05
N PRO A 548 13.03 -27.03 7.02
CA PRO A 548 14.00 -26.02 7.40
C PRO A 548 15.35 -26.70 7.67
N LYS A 549 16.43 -26.19 7.06
CA LYS A 549 17.77 -26.56 7.52
C LYS A 549 17.98 -25.87 8.86
N HIS A 550 18.30 -26.67 9.87
CA HIS A 550 18.83 -26.20 11.15
C HIS A 550 20.20 -25.53 10.94
#